data_AF-K1RMM0-F1
#
_entry.id   AF-K1RMM0-F1
#
_cell.length_a   1.000
_cell.length_b   1.000
_cell.length_c   1.000
_cell.angle_alpha   90.00
_cell.angle_beta   90.00
_cell.angle_gamma   90.00
#
_symmetry.space_group_name_H-M   'P 1'
#
loop_
_entity.id
_entity.type
_entity.pdbx_description
1 polymer ?
#
loop_
_entity_poly.entity_id
_entity_poly.type
_entity_poly.pdbx_seq_one_letter_code
_entity_poly.pdbx_strand_id
1 'polypeptide(L)'
;MADNRKYYYLKLKENFFDSDSIVLLEDMKDGILYSNILLKLYLKSLKNGGRLQLDEHIPYTAQMIATLTRHQIGTVERALAIFQQLGLVEQLDCGLLYMTDIELMIGQSSTEAERKRAARLENKALLPPRTNGGHLSDIRPPE
;
A
#
# COMPACT_ATOMS: atom_id res chain seq x y z
N MET A 1 17.29 -8.34 23.32
CA MET A 1 16.40 -9.07 22.39
C MET A 1 16.05 -8.13 21.25
N ALA A 2 16.38 -8.48 20.01
CA ALA A 2 16.04 -7.63 18.85
C ALA A 2 14.53 -7.68 18.61
N ASP A 3 13.92 -6.50 18.47
CA ASP A 3 12.48 -6.33 18.29
C ASP A 3 12.06 -6.85 16.90
N ASN A 4 11.44 -8.04 16.87
CA ASN A 4 11.05 -8.74 15.63
C ASN A 4 9.74 -8.20 15.04
N ARG A 5 9.65 -6.87 14.91
CA ARG A 5 8.48 -6.21 14.32
C ARG A 5 8.43 -6.48 12.83
N LYS A 6 7.24 -6.89 12.37
CA LYS A 6 6.91 -6.98 10.95
C LYS A 6 6.23 -5.68 10.53
N TYR A 7 6.73 -5.09 9.45
CA TYR A 7 6.14 -3.92 8.83
C TYR A 7 5.40 -4.33 7.56
N TYR A 8 4.17 -3.84 7.43
CA TYR A 8 3.33 -4.04 6.26
C TYR A 8 3.21 -2.72 5.51
N TYR A 9 3.46 -2.77 4.21
CA TYR A 9 3.39 -1.63 3.31
C TYR A 9 2.35 -1.89 2.24
N LEU A 10 1.61 -0.85 1.86
CA LEU A 10 0.78 -0.87 0.67
C LEU A 10 1.65 -0.51 -0.54
N LYS A 11 1.83 -1.46 -1.45
CA LYS A 11 2.48 -1.28 -2.75
C LYS A 11 1.40 -0.93 -3.77
N LEU A 12 1.20 0.37 -3.99
CA LEU A 12 0.33 0.85 -5.06
C LEU A 12 1.04 0.70 -6.41
N LYS A 13 0.31 0.21 -7.42
CA LYS A 13 0.77 0.25 -8.81
C LYS A 13 0.78 1.70 -9.30
N GLU A 14 1.68 2.02 -10.23
CA GLU A 14 1.77 3.37 -10.79
C GLU A 14 0.45 3.84 -11.42
N ASN A 15 -0.28 2.91 -12.03
CA ASN A 15 -1.54 3.13 -12.72
C ASN A 15 -2.78 2.85 -11.83
N PHE A 16 -2.63 2.83 -10.50
CA PHE A 16 -3.74 2.52 -9.59
C PHE A 16 -4.95 3.44 -9.84
N PHE A 17 -4.70 4.75 -9.96
CA PHE A 17 -5.73 5.75 -10.20
C PHE A 17 -6.25 5.78 -11.64
N ASP A 18 -5.58 5.08 -12.57
CA ASP A 18 -6.00 4.97 -13.97
C ASP A 18 -6.84 3.71 -14.23
N SER A 19 -7.03 2.86 -13.21
CA SER A 19 -7.86 1.66 -13.36
C SER A 19 -9.34 2.03 -13.49
N ASP A 20 -10.06 1.35 -14.39
CA ASP A 20 -11.46 1.66 -14.70
C ASP A 20 -12.34 1.79 -13.44
N SER A 21 -12.21 0.87 -12.48
CA SER A 21 -12.96 0.91 -11.23
C SER A 21 -12.66 2.14 -10.37
N ILE A 22 -11.40 2.59 -10.32
CA ILE A 22 -11.00 3.76 -9.52
C ILE A 22 -11.39 5.06 -10.23
N VAL A 23 -11.24 5.11 -11.56
CA VAL A 23 -11.71 6.25 -12.37
C VAL A 23 -13.21 6.43 -12.22
N LEU A 24 -13.99 5.35 -12.33
CA LEU A 24 -15.44 5.37 -12.11
C LEU A 24 -15.79 5.78 -10.68
N LEU A 25 -15.04 5.33 -9.68
CA LEU A 25 -15.25 5.70 -8.29
C LEU A 25 -15.04 7.21 -8.06
N GLU A 26 -13.98 7.79 -8.62
CA GLU A 26 -13.63 9.20 -8.42
C GLU A 26 -14.55 10.17 -9.20
N ASP A 27 -15.15 9.73 -10.29
CA ASP A 27 -16.17 10.48 -11.04
C ASP A 27 -17.50 10.61 -10.28
N MET A 28 -17.76 9.73 -9.30
CA MET A 28 -18.98 9.81 -8.48
C MET A 28 -19.00 11.07 -7.62
N LYS A 29 -20.21 11.48 -7.22
CA LYS A 29 -20.36 12.49 -6.16
C LYS A 29 -19.69 11.98 -4.88
N ASP A 30 -18.81 12.81 -4.31
CA ASP A 30 -17.96 12.47 -3.17
C ASP A 30 -16.93 11.35 -3.49
N GLY A 31 -16.59 11.12 -4.76
CA GLY A 31 -15.66 10.06 -5.20
C GLY A 31 -14.29 10.11 -4.52
N ILE A 32 -13.71 11.31 -4.37
CA ILE A 32 -12.42 11.51 -3.67
C ILE A 32 -12.50 11.04 -2.20
N LEU A 33 -13.65 11.25 -1.54
CA LEU A 33 -13.90 10.80 -0.18
C LEU A 33 -13.91 9.27 -0.12
N TYR A 34 -14.58 8.63 -1.08
CA TYR A 34 -14.62 7.16 -1.19
C TYR A 34 -13.26 6.56 -1.51
N SER A 35 -12.50 7.15 -2.44
CA SER A 35 -11.11 6.79 -2.74
C SER A 35 -10.23 6.85 -1.48
N ASN A 36 -10.39 7.88 -0.64
CA ASN A 36 -9.69 7.97 0.64
C ASN A 36 -10.09 6.86 1.64
N ILE A 37 -11.39 6.55 1.74
CA ILE A 37 -11.89 5.45 2.57
C ILE A 37 -11.30 4.12 2.09
N LEU A 38 -11.29 3.88 0.77
CA LEU A 38 -10.76 2.66 0.16
C LEU A 38 -9.28 2.45 0.51
N LEU A 39 -8.44 3.48 0.34
CA LEU A 39 -7.02 3.42 0.68
C LEU A 39 -6.80 3.12 2.18
N LYS A 40 -7.62 3.71 3.06
CA LYS A 40 -7.57 3.40 4.50
C LYS A 40 -7.93 1.95 4.78
N LEU A 41 -8.95 1.41 4.10
CA LEU A 41 -9.35 0.01 4.23
C LEU A 41 -8.26 -0.95 3.73
N TYR A 42 -7.64 -0.67 2.58
CA TYR A 42 -6.50 -1.44 2.09
C TYR A 42 -5.41 -1.54 3.15
N LEU A 43 -4.99 -0.40 3.73
CA LEU A 43 -3.99 -0.37 4.81
C LEU A 43 -4.40 -1.18 6.05
N LYS A 44 -5.67 -1.11 6.45
CA LYS A 44 -6.18 -1.87 7.61
C LYS A 44 -6.21 -3.37 7.37
N SER A 45 -6.42 -3.79 6.12
CA SER A 45 -6.50 -5.20 5.74
C SER A 45 -5.14 -5.89 5.59
N LEU A 46 -4.04 -5.14 5.44
CA LEU A 46 -2.70 -5.69 5.15
C LEU A 46 -2.23 -6.75 6.14
N LYS A 47 -2.46 -6.51 7.45
CA LYS A 47 -2.03 -7.43 8.52
C LYS A 47 -2.76 -8.78 8.44
N ASN A 48 -3.96 -8.78 7.87
CA ASN A 48 -4.85 -9.94 7.78
C ASN A 48 -5.00 -10.44 6.34
N GLY A 49 -4.01 -10.15 5.49
CA GLY A 49 -3.96 -10.64 4.11
C GLY A 49 -5.16 -10.22 3.28
N GLY A 50 -5.72 -9.03 3.51
CA GLY A 50 -6.89 -8.53 2.79
C GLY A 50 -8.20 -8.59 3.54
N ARG A 51 -8.27 -9.31 4.66
CA ARG A 51 -9.50 -9.43 5.46
C ARG A 51 -9.68 -8.20 6.34
N LEU A 52 -10.87 -7.61 6.30
CA LEU A 52 -11.26 -6.50 7.16
C LEU A 52 -11.77 -7.04 8.50
N GLN A 53 -10.83 -7.28 9.41
CA GLN A 53 -11.09 -7.82 10.74
C GLN A 53 -10.20 -7.17 11.79
N LEU A 54 -10.69 -7.05 13.02
CA LEU A 54 -9.93 -6.49 14.14
C LEU A 54 -8.84 -7.45 14.60
N ASP A 55 -9.23 -8.71 14.75
CA ASP A 55 -8.41 -9.86 15.13
C ASP A 55 -8.80 -11.07 14.26
N GLU A 56 -8.37 -12.28 14.59
CA GLU A 56 -8.63 -13.49 13.81
C GLU A 56 -10.13 -13.84 13.65
N HIS A 57 -11.00 -13.36 14.54
CA HIS A 57 -12.39 -13.83 14.65
C HIS A 57 -13.46 -12.74 14.52
N ILE A 58 -13.08 -11.45 14.51
CA ILE A 58 -14.04 -10.34 14.57
C ILE A 58 -13.98 -9.54 13.28
N PRO A 59 -14.92 -9.76 12.33
CA PRO A 59 -15.07 -8.92 11.15
C PRO A 59 -15.36 -7.47 11.53
N TYR A 60 -14.85 -6.53 10.74
CA TYR A 60 -15.19 -5.13 10.93
C TYR A 60 -16.65 -4.86 10.55
N THR A 61 -17.38 -4.21 11.45
CA THR A 61 -18.69 -3.65 11.15
C THR A 61 -18.56 -2.28 10.47
N ALA A 62 -19.62 -1.81 9.82
CA ALA A 62 -19.66 -0.46 9.25
C ALA A 62 -19.36 0.63 10.30
N GLN A 63 -19.84 0.46 11.53
CA GLN A 63 -19.56 1.37 12.66
C GLN A 63 -18.07 1.40 13.04
N MET A 64 -17.40 0.24 13.06
CA MET A 64 -15.97 0.17 13.31
C MET A 64 -15.18 0.84 12.20
N ILE A 65 -15.56 0.60 10.94
CA ILE A 65 -14.92 1.24 9.78
C ILE A 65 -15.13 2.76 9.82
N ALA A 66 -16.33 3.25 10.16
CA ALA A 66 -16.61 4.67 10.35
C ALA A 66 -15.67 5.30 11.37
N THR A 67 -15.46 4.62 12.50
CA THR A 67 -14.55 5.06 13.56
C THR A 67 -13.10 5.08 13.08
N LEU A 68 -12.64 4.00 12.43
CA LEU A 68 -11.27 3.86 11.95
C LEU A 68 -10.92 4.84 10.83
N THR A 69 -11.88 5.11 9.96
CA THR A 69 -11.71 5.98 8.80
C THR A 69 -12.03 7.43 9.10
N ARG A 70 -12.64 7.72 10.26
CA ARG A 70 -13.08 9.06 10.72
C ARG A 70 -14.12 9.69 9.80
N HIS A 71 -15.06 8.86 9.36
CA HIS A 71 -16.20 9.29 8.54
C HIS A 71 -17.51 8.88 9.21
N GLN A 72 -18.60 9.50 8.80
CA GLN A 72 -19.93 9.16 9.28
C GLN A 72 -20.31 7.75 8.83
N ILE A 73 -21.03 7.00 9.67
CA ILE A 73 -21.46 5.63 9.35
C ILE A 73 -22.21 5.55 8.02
N GLY A 74 -23.17 6.45 7.78
CA GLY A 74 -23.93 6.44 6.52
C GLY A 74 -23.07 6.69 5.28
N THR A 75 -21.95 7.43 5.41
CA THR A 75 -20.98 7.57 4.32
C THR A 75 -20.22 6.28 4.08
N VAL A 76 -19.82 5.59 5.15
CA VAL A 76 -19.12 4.31 5.05
C VAL A 76 -20.02 3.22 4.48
N GLU A 77 -21.28 3.14 4.89
CA GLU A 77 -22.24 2.18 4.34
C GLU A 77 -22.43 2.37 2.83
N ARG A 78 -22.57 3.62 2.38
CA ARG A 78 -22.62 3.93 0.95
C ARG A 78 -21.32 3.55 0.24
N ALA A 79 -20.17 3.89 0.81
CA ALA A 79 -18.87 3.56 0.24
C ALA A 79 -18.70 2.04 0.07
N LEU A 80 -19.03 1.25 1.10
CA LEU A 80 -18.94 -0.21 1.07
C LEU A 80 -19.84 -0.82 -0.01
N ALA A 81 -21.07 -0.31 -0.17
CA ALA A 81 -21.97 -0.75 -1.24
C ALA A 81 -21.39 -0.45 -2.63
N ILE A 82 -20.82 0.75 -2.82
CA ILE A 82 -20.16 1.13 -4.08
C ILE A 82 -18.94 0.23 -4.35
N PHE A 83 -18.11 -0.02 -3.34
CA PHE A 83 -16.93 -0.87 -3.50
C PHE A 83 -17.29 -2.31 -3.90
N GLN A 84 -18.38 -2.85 -3.34
CA GLN A 84 -18.90 -4.16 -3.74
C GLN A 84 -19.40 -4.16 -5.19
N GLN A 85 -20.11 -3.12 -5.62
CA GLN A 85 -20.57 -2.98 -6.99
C GLN A 85 -19.42 -2.87 -8.00
N LEU A 86 -18.33 -2.19 -7.62
CA LEU A 86 -17.13 -2.03 -8.45
C LEU A 86 -16.13 -3.19 -8.35
N GLY A 87 -16.45 -4.24 -7.58
CA GLY A 87 -15.57 -5.39 -7.37
C GLY A 87 -14.30 -5.10 -6.56
N LEU A 88 -14.23 -3.96 -5.87
CA LEU A 88 -13.08 -3.53 -5.05
C LEU A 88 -13.08 -4.18 -3.66
N VAL A 89 -14.26 -4.60 -3.19
CA VAL A 89 -14.46 -5.32 -1.93
C VAL A 89 -15.43 -6.48 -2.16
N GLU A 90 -15.09 -7.66 -1.68
CA GLU A 90 -15.93 -8.85 -1.71
C GLU A 90 -16.47 -9.16 -0.31
N GLN A 91 -17.70 -9.67 -0.23
CA GLN A 91 -18.27 -10.20 1.01
C GLN A 91 -18.20 -11.73 0.97
N LEU A 92 -17.55 -12.32 1.96
CA LEU A 92 -17.48 -13.77 2.15
C LEU A 92 -18.68 -14.30 2.94
N ASP A 93 -18.85 -15.62 2.96
CA ASP A 93 -19.99 -16.36 3.54
C ASP A 93 -20.34 -15.98 4.99
N CYS A 94 -19.37 -15.45 5.76
CA CYS A 94 -19.54 -15.07 7.17
C CYS A 94 -19.86 -13.58 7.38
N GLY A 95 -20.12 -12.82 6.31
CA GLY A 95 -20.23 -11.37 6.35
C GLY A 95 -18.88 -10.65 6.47
N LEU A 96 -17.77 -11.39 6.40
CA LEU A 96 -16.41 -10.85 6.37
C LEU A 96 -16.17 -10.13 5.04
N LEU A 97 -15.66 -8.89 5.12
CA LEU A 97 -15.26 -8.14 3.94
C LEU A 97 -13.79 -8.42 3.60
N TYR A 98 -13.51 -8.59 2.32
CA TYR A 98 -12.18 -8.82 1.77
C TYR A 98 -11.85 -7.79 0.69
N MET A 99 -10.65 -7.24 0.75
CA MET A 99 -10.14 -6.29 -0.22
C MET A 99 -9.63 -7.04 -1.45
N THR A 100 -10.26 -6.86 -2.60
CA THR A 100 -9.84 -7.54 -3.84
C THR A 100 -8.44 -7.11 -4.27
N ASP A 101 -7.67 -8.02 -4.88
CA ASP A 101 -6.30 -7.80 -5.40
C ASP A 101 -5.23 -7.35 -4.39
N ILE A 102 -5.56 -7.29 -3.10
CA ILE A 102 -4.65 -6.82 -2.05
C ILE A 102 -3.39 -7.68 -1.92
N GLU A 103 -3.45 -8.96 -2.26
CA GLU A 103 -2.29 -9.86 -2.26
C GLU A 103 -1.18 -9.38 -3.19
N LEU A 104 -1.55 -8.75 -4.31
CA LEU A 104 -0.60 -8.16 -5.27
C LEU A 104 -0.01 -6.83 -4.76
N MET A 105 -0.63 -6.24 -3.74
CA MET A 105 -0.28 -4.93 -3.16
C MET A 105 0.40 -5.04 -1.79
N ILE A 106 0.49 -6.23 -1.19
CA ILE A 106 1.15 -6.41 0.11
C ILE A 106 2.68 -6.40 -0.07
N GLY A 107 3.35 -5.41 0.50
CA GLY A 107 4.79 -5.40 0.73
C GLY A 107 5.12 -5.77 2.18
N GLN A 108 6.06 -6.71 2.40
CA GLN A 108 6.53 -7.08 3.74
C GLN A 108 8.01 -6.71 3.92
N SER A 109 8.36 -6.19 5.09
CA SER A 109 9.75 -5.92 5.50
C SER A 109 9.94 -6.21 6.99
N SER A 110 11.20 -6.39 7.40
CA SER A 110 11.60 -6.53 8.80
C SER A 110 12.40 -5.31 9.27
N THR A 111 12.48 -5.11 10.59
CA THR A 111 13.30 -4.05 11.22
C THR A 111 14.74 -4.06 10.70
N GLU A 112 15.34 -5.24 10.51
CA GLU A 112 16.69 -5.37 9.98
C GLU A 112 16.78 -5.01 8.49
N ALA A 113 15.78 -5.40 7.70
CA ALA A 113 15.73 -5.06 6.28
C ALA A 113 15.61 -3.54 6.08
N GLU A 114 14.82 -2.85 6.91
CA GLU A 114 14.73 -1.39 6.94
C GLU A 114 16.04 -0.72 7.36
N ARG A 115 16.68 -1.20 8.43
CA ARG A 115 18.00 -0.68 8.86
C ARG A 115 19.03 -0.80 7.72
N LYS A 116 19.07 -1.94 7.04
CA LYS A 116 19.97 -2.15 5.89
C LYS A 116 19.63 -1.25 4.70
N ARG A 117 18.33 -1.01 4.42
CA ARG A 117 17.90 -0.06 3.37
C ARG A 117 18.32 1.38 3.70
N ALA A 118 18.13 1.81 4.94
CA ALA A 118 18.53 3.15 5.40
C ALA A 118 20.06 3.36 5.27
N ALA A 119 20.86 2.40 5.74
CA ALA A 119 22.32 2.47 5.63
C ALA A 119 22.80 2.51 4.16
N ARG A 120 22.13 1.78 3.24
CA ARG A 120 22.43 1.86 1.80
C ARG A 120 22.10 3.24 1.22
N LEU A 121 21.01 3.87 1.68
CA LEU A 121 20.61 5.20 1.22
C LEU A 121 21.60 6.27 1.71
N GLU A 122 22.02 6.23 2.98
CA GLU A 122 23.06 7.10 3.53
C GLU A 122 24.39 6.93 2.77
N ASN A 123 24.83 5.69 2.58
CA ASN A 123 26.07 5.42 1.85
C ASN A 123 25.99 5.91 0.40
N LYS A 124 24.83 5.81 -0.26
CA LYS A 124 24.63 6.35 -1.61
C LYS A 124 24.68 7.88 -1.65
N ALA A 125 24.18 8.55 -0.61
CA ALA A 125 24.21 10.01 -0.50
C ALA A 125 25.61 10.57 -0.19
N LEU A 126 26.46 9.79 0.47
CA LEU A 126 27.83 10.16 0.84
C LEU A 126 28.86 9.96 -0.28
N LEU A 127 28.51 9.25 -1.36
CA LEU A 127 29.43 9.05 -2.49
C LEU A 127 29.57 10.37 -3.28
N PRO A 128 30.80 10.88 -3.52
CA PRO A 128 31.00 12.03 -4.37
C PRO A 128 30.52 11.72 -5.80
N PRO A 129 30.07 12.74 -6.57
CA PRO A 129 29.71 12.52 -7.96
C PRO A 129 30.89 11.88 -8.68
N ARG A 130 30.64 10.76 -9.36
CA ARG A 130 31.66 10.08 -10.16
C ARG A 130 32.22 11.08 -11.17
N THR A 131 33.42 11.59 -10.92
CA THR A 131 34.16 12.32 -11.94
C THR A 131 34.50 11.30 -13.02
N ASN A 132 34.03 11.55 -14.23
CA ASN A 132 34.44 10.81 -15.42
C ASN A 132 35.91 11.15 -15.70
N GLY A 133 36.83 10.60 -14.90
CA GLY A 133 38.26 10.65 -15.12
C GLY A 133 38.60 9.73 -16.29
N GLY A 134 38.82 10.33 -17.45
CA GLY A 134 39.14 9.66 -18.70
C GLY A 134 40.28 8.66 -18.55
N HIS A 135 40.08 7.49 -19.15
CA HIS A 135 41.12 6.52 -19.40
C HIS A 135 42.10 7.15 -20.41
N LEU A 136 43.19 7.74 -19.92
CA LEU A 136 44.34 8.12 -20.75
C LEU A 136 45.02 6.81 -21.15
N SER A 137 44.89 6.46 -22.43
CA SER A 137 45.52 5.31 -23.07
C SER A 137 47.04 5.35 -22.89
N ASP A 138 47.62 4.20 -22.53
CA ASP A 138 49.07 3.96 -22.55
C ASP A 138 49.66 4.28 -23.94
N ILE A 139 50.42 5.37 -24.03
CA ILE A 139 51.30 5.63 -25.16
C ILE A 139 52.53 4.75 -24.96
N ARG A 140 52.63 3.65 -25.72
CA ARG A 140 53.88 2.86 -25.79
C ARG A 140 54.99 3.71 -26.45
N PRO A 141 56.22 3.74 -25.92
CA PRO A 141 57.34 4.37 -26.62
C PRO A 141 57.86 3.44 -27.73
N PRO A 142 58.43 3.98 -28.82
CA PRO A 142 58.98 3.17 -29.92
C PRO A 142 60.38 2.62 -29.57
N GLU A 143 60.77 1.62 -30.36
CA GLU A 143 61.92 0.69 -30.27
C GLU A 143 63.23 1.17 -29.62
#